data_AF-A0A3D4A7B0-F1
#
_entry.id   AF-A0A3D4A7B0-F1
#
_cell.length_a   1.000
_cell.length_b   1.000
_cell.length_c   1.000
_cell.angle_alpha   90.00
_cell.angle_beta   90.00
_cell.angle_gamma   90.00
#
_symmetry.space_group_name_H-M   'P 1'
#
loop_
_entity.id
_entity.type
_entity.pdbx_description
1 polymer ?
#
loop_
_entity_poly.entity_id
_entity_poly.type
_entity_poly.pdbx_seq_one_letter_code
_entity_poly.pdbx_strand_id
1 'polypeptide(L)'
;LPHAQLLGVEQDQVDVLALENGFWNRISVNDVQNELSILPQLARQKAVESNLPSEAENALQKQLHERIHTRQPLKLVFTSSVKND
;
A
#
# COMPACT_ATOMS: atom_id res chain seq x y z
N LEU A 1 -40.19 -8.57 -22.04
CA LEU A 1 -39.67 -7.56 -21.07
C LEU A 1 -38.16 -7.72 -21.03
N PRO A 2 -37.37 -6.65 -21.08
CA PRO A 2 -35.91 -6.78 -21.03
C PRO A 2 -35.48 -7.25 -19.64
N HIS A 3 -34.47 -8.12 -19.59
CA HIS A 3 -33.92 -8.63 -18.34
C HIS A 3 -33.04 -7.57 -17.68
N ALA A 4 -33.24 -7.31 -16.39
CA ALA A 4 -32.35 -6.44 -15.62
C ALA A 4 -30.98 -7.13 -15.49
N GLN A 5 -29.90 -6.40 -15.78
CA GLN A 5 -28.52 -6.86 -15.62
C GLN A 5 -27.88 -6.07 -14.48
N LEU A 6 -27.32 -6.78 -13.50
CA LEU A 6 -26.67 -6.17 -12.34
C LEU A 6 -25.34 -5.57 -12.80
N LEU A 7 -25.24 -4.24 -12.81
CA LEU A 7 -24.07 -3.49 -13.32
C LEU A 7 -22.94 -3.37 -12.28
N GLY A 8 -23.28 -3.49 -10.99
CA GLY A 8 -22.35 -3.46 -9.86
C GLY A 8 -23.11 -3.44 -8.53
N VAL A 9 -22.49 -3.92 -7.47
CA VAL A 9 -23.00 -3.79 -6.09
C VAL A 9 -22.16 -2.72 -5.41
N GLU A 10 -22.73 -1.54 -5.17
CA GLU A 10 -22.08 -0.50 -4.36
C GLU A 10 -22.46 -0.73 -2.89
N GLN A 11 -21.46 -0.89 -2.03
CA GLN A 11 -21.64 -1.08 -0.61
C GLN A 11 -21.57 0.30 0.07
N ASP A 12 -22.72 0.96 0.15
CA ASP A 12 -22.81 2.37 0.55
C ASP A 12 -22.36 2.66 1.98
N GLN A 13 -22.42 1.68 2.90
CA GLN A 13 -22.05 1.88 4.30
C GLN A 13 -21.34 0.66 4.90
N VAL A 14 -20.06 0.85 5.25
CA VAL A 14 -19.28 -0.07 6.07
C VAL A 14 -19.30 0.46 7.50
N ASP A 15 -20.09 -0.18 8.37
CA ASP A 15 -20.02 0.09 9.80
C ASP A 15 -18.77 -0.56 10.39
N VAL A 16 -17.91 0.23 11.02
CA VAL A 16 -16.78 -0.30 11.80
C VAL A 16 -17.20 -0.42 13.25
N LEU A 17 -17.08 -1.63 13.80
CA LEU A 17 -17.47 -1.94 15.17
C LEU A 17 -16.23 -2.34 15.97
N ALA A 18 -16.12 -1.83 17.20
CA ALA A 18 -15.15 -2.30 18.18
C ALA A 18 -15.86 -3.17 19.22
N LEU A 19 -15.24 -4.29 19.61
CA LEU A 19 -15.73 -5.12 20.71
C LEU A 19 -15.13 -4.61 22.02
N GLU A 20 -15.93 -3.94 22.83
CA GLU A 20 -15.50 -3.36 24.11
C GLU A 20 -16.50 -3.72 25.20
N ASN A 21 -16.00 -4.21 26.34
CA ASN A 21 -16.84 -4.60 27.49
C ASN A 21 -17.95 -5.62 27.14
N GLY A 22 -17.73 -6.44 26.11
CA GLY A 22 -18.70 -7.43 25.63
C GLY A 22 -19.80 -6.89 24.71
N PHE A 23 -19.74 -5.60 24.34
CA PHE A 23 -20.67 -4.98 23.40
C PHE A 23 -19.96 -4.55 22.12
N TRP A 24 -20.68 -4.62 21.01
CA TRP A 24 -20.22 -4.06 19.74
C TRP A 24 -20.61 -2.58 19.67
N ASN A 25 -19.63 -1.71 19.83
CA ASN A 25 -19.79 -0.26 19.75
C ASN A 25 -19.49 0.22 18.33
N ARG A 26 -20.34 1.08 17.77
CA ARG A 26 -20.06 1.76 16.50
C ARG A 26 -18.92 2.75 16.70
N ILE A 27 -17.87 2.62 15.90
CA ILE A 27 -16.81 3.62 15.80
C ILE A 27 -17.32 4.75 14.91
N SER A 28 -17.06 6.00 15.28
CA SER A 28 -17.44 7.11 14.42
C SER A 28 -16.61 7.10 13.13
N VAL A 29 -17.21 7.53 12.02
CA VAL A 29 -16.51 7.60 10.72
C VAL A 29 -15.26 8.47 10.82
N ASN A 30 -15.29 9.53 11.65
CA ASN A 30 -14.14 10.41 11.87
C ASN A 30 -13.00 9.69 12.61
N ASP A 31 -13.31 8.87 13.61
CA ASP A 31 -12.29 8.13 14.36
C ASP A 31 -11.63 7.08 13.45
N VAL A 32 -12.43 6.37 12.65
CA VAL A 32 -11.90 5.44 11.63
C VAL A 32 -11.02 6.19 10.62
N GLN A 33 -11.49 7.33 10.12
CA GLN A 33 -10.74 8.10 9.13
C GLN A 33 -9.41 8.63 9.70
N ASN A 34 -9.38 9.01 10.97
CA ASN A 34 -8.17 9.43 11.66
C ASN A 34 -7.18 8.26 11.81
N GLU A 35 -7.63 7.08 12.23
CA GLU A 35 -6.77 5.90 12.33
C GLU A 35 -6.23 5.44 10.96
N LEU A 36 -7.04 5.53 9.90
CA LEU A 36 -6.57 5.21 8.55
C LEU A 36 -5.55 6.23 8.02
N SER A 37 -5.65 7.49 8.45
CA SER A 37 -4.78 8.58 7.99
C SER A 37 -3.31 8.39 8.38
N ILE A 38 -3.03 7.65 9.47
CA ILE A 38 -1.66 7.38 9.95
C ILE A 38 -1.01 6.19 9.22
N LEU A 39 -1.80 5.32 8.58
CA LEU A 39 -1.30 4.09 7.95
C LEU A 39 -0.24 4.33 6.86
N PRO A 40 -0.33 5.36 5.99
CA PRO A 40 0.72 5.63 5.01
C PRO A 40 2.07 5.97 5.63
N GLN A 41 2.09 6.64 6.78
CA GLN A 41 3.34 6.95 7.49
C GLN A 41 3.89 5.68 8.14
N LEU A 42 3.04 4.91 8.82
CA LEU A 42 3.41 3.64 9.44
C LEU A 42 3.93 2.63 8.41
N ALA A 43 3.28 2.55 7.23
CA ALA A 43 3.71 1.69 6.15
C ALA A 43 5.11 2.05 5.64
N ARG A 44 5.43 3.35 5.50
CA ARG A 44 6.78 3.82 5.12
C ARG A 44 7.81 3.48 6.20
N GLN A 45 7.47 3.72 7.47
CA GLN A 45 8.35 3.37 8.58
C GLN A 45 8.65 1.87 8.58
N LYS A 46 7.61 1.03 8.49
CA LYS A 46 7.75 -0.42 8.45
C LYS A 46 8.52 -0.89 7.23
N ALA A 47 8.34 -0.25 6.07
CA ALA A 47 9.13 -0.55 4.87
C ALA A 47 10.63 -0.31 5.11
N VAL A 48 11.00 0.79 5.78
CA VAL A 48 12.39 1.06 6.17
C VAL A 48 12.89 0.04 7.20
N GLU A 49 12.12 -0.24 8.25
CA GLU A 49 12.47 -1.21 9.30
C GLU A 49 12.65 -2.63 8.75
N SER A 50 11.80 -3.03 7.80
CA SER A 50 11.88 -4.33 7.13
C SER A 50 12.90 -4.37 5.99
N ASN A 51 13.64 -3.27 5.77
CA ASN A 51 14.63 -3.15 4.70
C ASN A 51 14.06 -3.40 3.28
N LEU A 52 12.76 -3.15 3.11
CA LEU A 52 12.03 -3.34 1.85
C LEU A 52 12.61 -2.53 0.67
N PRO A 53 13.09 -1.28 0.86
CA PRO A 53 13.77 -0.55 -0.23
C PRO A 53 14.98 -1.31 -0.77
N SER A 54 15.84 -1.81 0.11
CA SER A 54 17.03 -2.57 -0.28
C SER A 54 16.66 -3.89 -0.96
N GLU A 55 15.60 -4.56 -0.51
CA GLU A 55 15.07 -5.75 -1.19
C GLU A 55 14.60 -5.42 -2.61
N ALA A 56 13.90 -4.31 -2.79
CA ALA A 56 13.44 -3.86 -4.10
C ALA A 56 14.61 -3.52 -5.03
N GLU A 57 15.66 -2.84 -4.54
CA GLU A 57 16.88 -2.55 -5.30
C GLU A 57 17.58 -3.84 -5.76
N ASN A 58 17.71 -4.82 -4.85
CA ASN A 58 18.31 -6.12 -5.17
C ASN A 58 17.48 -6.90 -6.20
N ALA A 59 16.16 -6.92 -6.04
CA ALA A 59 15.25 -7.58 -6.98
C ALA A 59 15.34 -6.94 -8.38
N LEU A 60 15.37 -5.61 -8.46
CA LEU A 60 15.55 -4.89 -9.70
C LEU A 60 16.90 -5.21 -10.36
N GLN A 61 17.98 -5.21 -9.58
CA GLN A 61 19.30 -5.55 -10.09
C GLN A 61 19.33 -6.97 -10.68
N LYS A 62 18.73 -7.94 -9.99
CA LYS A 62 18.62 -9.32 -10.47
C LYS A 62 17.84 -9.40 -11.79
N GLN A 63 16.67 -8.76 -11.87
CA GLN A 63 15.85 -8.75 -13.09
C GLN A 63 16.56 -8.08 -14.26
N LEU A 64 17.31 -7.01 -14.01
CA LEU A 64 18.07 -6.34 -15.06
C LEU A 64 19.23 -7.22 -15.55
N HIS A 65 19.91 -7.93 -14.66
CA HIS A 65 20.96 -8.86 -15.03
C HIS A 65 20.44 -10.02 -15.88
N GLU A 66 19.26 -10.54 -15.55
CA GLU A 66 18.60 -11.63 -16.30
C GLU A 66 18.08 -11.17 -17.67
N ARG A 67 17.66 -9.91 -17.81
CA ARG A 67 17.02 -9.41 -19.04
C ARG A 67 17.98 -8.68 -19.97
N ILE A 68 19.00 -8.03 -19.43
CA ILE A 68 19.92 -7.18 -20.19
C ILE A 68 21.30 -7.84 -20.22
N HIS A 69 21.62 -8.44 -21.37
CA HIS A 69 22.90 -9.08 -21.62
C HIS A 69 23.84 -8.11 -22.35
N THR A 70 24.34 -7.10 -21.63
CA THR A 70 25.32 -6.14 -22.18
C THR A 70 26.75 -6.65 -22.00
N ARG A 71 27.64 -6.32 -22.95
CA ARG A 71 29.08 -6.65 -22.86
C ARG A 71 29.80 -5.92 -21.72
N GLN A 72 29.20 -4.86 -21.19
CA GLN A 72 29.73 -4.06 -20.08
C GLN A 72 28.81 -4.19 -18.87
N PRO A 73 29.35 -4.21 -17.65
CA PRO A 73 28.56 -4.29 -16.42
C PRO A 73 27.70 -3.03 -16.26
N LEU A 74 26.40 -3.23 -16.02
CA LEU A 74 25.47 -2.16 -15.72
C LEU A 74 25.65 -1.71 -14.26
N LYS A 75 25.79 -0.41 -14.05
CA LYS A 75 25.83 0.19 -12.71
C LYS A 75 24.51 0.92 -12.46
N LEU A 76 23.78 0.48 -11.45
CA LEU A 76 22.58 1.15 -10.97
C LEU A 76 22.96 2.26 -9.99
N VAL A 77 22.31 3.42 -10.14
CA VAL A 77 22.45 4.55 -9.22
C VAL A 77 21.05 4.94 -8.79
N PHE A 78 20.72 4.70 -7.52
CA PHE A 78 19.45 5.08 -6.92
C PHE A 78 19.57 6.50 -6.37
N THR A 79 18.68 7.39 -6.77
CA THR A 79 18.62 8.77 -6.28
C THR A 79 17.38 8.97 -5.43
N SER A 80 17.53 9.53 -4.23
CA SER A 80 16.40 9.95 -3.42
C SER A 80 15.89 11.29 -3.96
N SER A 81 14.85 11.25 -4.79
CA SER A 81 14.11 12.49 -5.09
C SER A 81 13.29 12.84 -3.85
N VAL A 82 13.86 13.63 -2.94
CA VAL A 82 13.02 14.39 -2.01
C VAL A 82 12.34 15.45 -2.86
N LYS A 83 11.11 15.14 -3.30
CA LYS A 83 10.26 16.15 -3.93
C LYS A 83 9.78 17.05 -2.80
N ASN A 84 10.48 18.18 -2.63
CA ASN A 84 9.99 19.27 -1.78
C ASN A 84 8.72 19.81 -2.46
N ASP A 85 7.59 19.62 -1.80
CA ASP A 85 6.30 20.25 -2.12
C ASP A 85 6.10 21.42 -1.16
#